data_AF-A0A534XTJ7-F1
#
_entry.id   AF-A0A534XTJ7-F1
#
_cell.length_a   1.000
_cell.length_b   1.000
_cell.length_c   1.000
_cell.angle_alpha   90.00
_cell.angle_beta   90.00
_cell.angle_gamma   90.00
#
_symmetry.space_group_name_H-M   'P 1'
#
loop_
_entity.id
_entity.type
_entity.pdbx_description
1 polymer ?
#
loop_
_entity_poly.entity_id
_entity_poly.type
_entity_poly.pdbx_seq_one_letter_code
_entity_poly.pdbx_strand_id
1 'polypeptide(L)'
;MCGICGDVDLAGTPDAEGVRRAARAIAHRGPDAEAFFFDGPAGLGHRRLAILDLESGDQPMVRDSVAVVFNGEAYDFASLREELGAKGHPFSSRSDTE
;
A
#
# COMPACT_ATOMS: atom_id res chain seq x y z
N MET A 1 -11.12 -3.34 -8.37
CA MET A 1 -10.36 -3.81 -7.19
C MET A 1 -8.91 -3.47 -7.45
N CYS A 2 -8.18 -2.84 -6.52
CA CYS A 2 -6.75 -2.52 -6.68
C CYS A 2 -5.88 -3.73 -7.06
N GLY A 3 -4.63 -3.47 -7.45
CA GLY A 3 -3.60 -4.47 -7.70
C GLY A 3 -2.39 -4.25 -6.81
N ILE A 4 -1.75 -5.35 -6.38
CA ILE A 4 -0.48 -5.33 -5.64
C ILE A 4 0.53 -6.23 -6.32
N CYS A 5 1.80 -5.83 -6.27
CA CYS A 5 2.94 -6.66 -6.65
C CYS A 5 4.13 -6.31 -5.76
N GLY A 6 5.14 -7.18 -5.73
CA GLY A 6 6.37 -6.89 -5.02
C GLY A 6 7.46 -7.89 -5.35
N ASP A 7 8.68 -7.51 -4.98
CA ASP A 7 9.89 -8.32 -5.09
C ASP A 7 10.72 -8.18 -3.81
N VAL A 8 11.29 -9.27 -3.33
CA VAL A 8 12.15 -9.29 -2.15
C VAL A 8 13.42 -10.06 -2.46
N ASP A 9 14.54 -9.35 -2.46
CA ASP A 9 15.87 -9.92 -2.61
C ASP A 9 16.70 -9.71 -1.33
N LEU A 10 16.73 -10.74 -0.47
CA LEU A 10 17.48 -10.71 0.79
C LEU A 10 19.00 -10.69 0.62
N ALA A 11 19.50 -11.00 -0.59
CA ALA A 11 20.92 -11.03 -0.90
C ALA A 11 21.41 -9.77 -1.63
N GLY A 12 20.50 -8.88 -2.01
CA GLY A 12 20.81 -7.80 -2.94
C GLY A 12 19.76 -6.69 -2.96
N THR A 13 19.31 -6.34 -4.16
CA THR A 13 18.41 -5.21 -4.42
C THR A 13 17.28 -5.71 -5.31
N PRO A 14 16.01 -5.40 -5.00
CA PRO A 14 14.88 -5.88 -5.79
C PRO A 14 14.94 -5.41 -7.24
N ASP A 15 14.40 -6.21 -8.18
CA ASP A 15 14.23 -5.85 -9.59
C ASP A 15 13.16 -4.76 -9.72
N ALA A 16 13.58 -3.51 -9.61
CA ALA A 16 12.69 -2.36 -9.69
C ALA A 16 11.92 -2.30 -11.02
N GLU A 17 12.54 -2.67 -12.15
CA GLU A 17 11.82 -2.72 -13.42
C GLU A 17 10.88 -3.93 -13.48
N GLY A 18 11.23 -5.04 -12.85
CA GLY A 18 10.36 -6.20 -12.64
C GLY A 18 9.07 -5.83 -11.91
N VAL A 19 9.18 -5.10 -10.81
CA VAL A 19 8.02 -4.60 -10.07
C VAL A 19 7.16 -3.68 -10.95
N ARG A 20 7.78 -2.76 -11.71
CA ARG A 20 7.05 -1.88 -12.64
C ARG A 20 6.36 -2.65 -13.77
N ARG A 21 7.02 -3.65 -14.36
CA ARG A 21 6.43 -4.54 -15.38
C ARG A 21 5.24 -5.31 -14.81
N ALA A 22 5.37 -5.86 -13.60
CA ALA A 22 4.30 -6.56 -12.92
C ALA A 22 3.10 -5.63 -12.64
N ALA A 23 3.34 -4.40 -12.18
CA ALA A 23 2.30 -3.40 -11.96
C ALA A 23 1.56 -3.04 -13.26
N ARG A 24 2.28 -2.86 -14.37
CA ARG A 24 1.68 -2.62 -15.71
C ARG A 24 0.79 -3.79 -16.15
N ALA A 25 1.22 -5.03 -15.91
CA ALA A 25 0.44 -6.22 -16.29
C ALA A 25 -0.92 -6.31 -15.56
N ILE A 26 -1.01 -5.73 -14.36
CA ILE A 26 -2.24 -5.68 -13.56
C ILE A 26 -2.91 -4.30 -13.57
N ALA A 27 -2.56 -3.40 -14.51
CA ALA A 27 -3.09 -2.05 -14.56
C ALA A 27 -4.63 -1.96 -14.65
N HIS A 28 -5.27 -2.96 -15.28
CA HIS A 28 -6.73 -3.06 -15.39
C HIS A 28 -7.45 -3.18 -14.04
N ARG A 29 -6.75 -3.58 -12.96
CA ARG A 29 -7.28 -3.67 -11.61
C ARG A 29 -7.39 -2.29 -10.96
N GLY A 30 -6.35 -1.49 -11.08
CA GLY A 30 -6.27 -0.12 -10.56
C GLY A 30 -5.87 0.86 -11.65
N PRO A 31 -6.83 1.36 -12.44
CA PRO A 31 -6.57 2.27 -13.55
C PRO A 31 -6.27 3.71 -13.12
N ASP A 32 -6.62 4.09 -11.88
CA ASP A 32 -6.64 5.49 -11.47
C ASP A 32 -5.26 6.01 -11.05
N ALA A 33 -4.46 5.19 -10.38
CA ALA A 33 -3.10 5.56 -9.98
C ALA A 33 -2.16 4.35 -9.88
N GLU A 34 -0.86 4.65 -9.89
CA GLU A 34 0.19 3.70 -9.53
C GLU A 34 1.25 4.37 -8.65
N ALA A 35 1.82 3.59 -7.75
CA ALA A 35 2.96 4.02 -6.94
C ALA A 35 3.80 2.82 -6.51
N PHE A 36 5.04 3.13 -6.12
CA PHE A 36 6.08 2.14 -5.85
C PHE A 36 6.87 2.56 -4.63
N PHE A 37 7.34 1.58 -3.86
CA PHE A 37 8.23 1.78 -2.73
C PHE A 37 9.41 0.81 -2.87
N PHE A 38 10.63 1.31 -2.66
CA PHE A 38 11.85 0.50 -2.71
C PHE A 38 12.72 0.90 -1.53
N ASP A 39 13.00 -0.06 -0.64
CA ASP A 39 13.90 0.13 0.49
C ASP A 39 14.60 -1.18 0.83
N GLY A 40 15.93 -1.11 0.90
CA GLY A 40 16.81 -2.27 1.09
C GLY A 40 16.44 -3.45 0.17
N PRO A 41 16.10 -4.62 0.75
CA PRO A 41 15.79 -5.84 -0.02
C PRO A 41 14.38 -5.85 -0.62
N ALA A 42 13.52 -4.86 -0.35
CA ALA A 42 12.10 -4.92 -0.67
C ALA A 42 11.67 -3.88 -1.71
N GLY A 43 10.90 -4.33 -2.69
CA GLY A 43 10.20 -3.51 -3.67
C GLY A 43 8.70 -3.80 -3.64
N LEU A 44 7.87 -2.78 -3.51
CA LEU A 44 6.41 -2.87 -3.52
C LEU A 44 5.84 -2.03 -4.66
N GLY A 45 4.77 -2.52 -5.29
CA GLY A 45 3.99 -1.79 -6.29
C GLY A 45 2.50 -1.88 -6.00
N HIS A 46 1.80 -0.76 -6.18
CA HIS A 46 0.35 -0.67 -6.00
C HIS A 46 -0.30 -0.06 -7.25
N ARG A 47 -1.45 -0.60 -7.63
CA ARG A 47 -2.35 -0.09 -8.66
C ARG A 47 -3.67 0.25 -7.99
N ARG A 48 -4.04 1.52 -7.95
CA ARG A 48 -5.21 2.00 -7.20
C ARG A 48 -6.45 2.06 -8.09
N LEU A 49 -7.56 1.53 -7.57
CA LEU A 49 -8.91 1.88 -8.03
C LEU A 49 -9.55 2.69 -6.89
N ALA A 50 -9.74 3.98 -7.11
CA ALA A 50 -10.19 4.93 -6.10
C ALA A 50 -11.72 4.85 -5.93
N ILE A 51 -12.17 3.91 -5.10
CA ILE A 51 -13.60 3.74 -4.74
C ILE A 51 -13.92 4.42 -3.40
N LEU A 52 -13.03 4.24 -2.41
CA LEU A 52 -13.12 4.79 -1.06
C LEU A 52 -11.92 5.70 -0.79
N ASP A 53 -12.16 6.79 -0.05
CA ASP A 53 -11.17 7.81 0.33
C ASP A 53 -10.29 8.31 -0.81
N LEU A 54 -10.87 9.14 -1.69
CA LEU A 54 -10.23 9.66 -2.90
C LEU A 54 -8.95 10.48 -2.63
N GLU A 55 -8.82 11.07 -1.44
CA GLU A 55 -7.80 12.08 -1.14
C GLU A 55 -6.62 11.55 -0.33
N SER A 56 -6.81 10.60 0.60
CA SER A 56 -5.73 10.11 1.48
C SER A 56 -5.39 8.62 1.38
N GLY A 57 -6.03 7.88 0.48
CA GLY A 57 -5.83 6.44 0.31
C GLY A 57 -4.70 6.02 -0.63
N ASP A 58 -3.70 6.87 -0.88
CA ASP A 58 -2.58 6.54 -1.77
C ASP A 58 -1.62 5.54 -1.10
N GLN A 59 -1.14 4.58 -1.88
CA GLN A 59 -0.31 3.48 -1.41
C GLN A 59 0.85 3.24 -2.38
N PRO A 60 2.05 2.81 -1.92
CA PRO A 60 2.35 2.31 -0.58
C PRO A 60 2.27 3.38 0.52
N MET A 61 1.63 3.04 1.64
CA MET A 61 1.58 3.91 2.81
C MET A 61 2.80 3.62 3.70
N VAL A 62 3.51 4.66 4.11
CA VAL A 62 4.75 4.54 4.89
C VAL A 62 4.57 5.24 6.22
N ARG A 63 4.91 4.54 7.30
CA ARG A 63 4.88 5.05 8.66
C ARG A 63 6.00 4.46 9.48
N ASP A 64 6.81 5.33 10.06
CA ASP A 64 8.01 4.96 10.82
C ASP A 64 8.89 3.99 10.00
N SER A 65 9.04 2.74 10.45
CA SER A 65 9.82 1.69 9.75
C SER A 65 8.95 0.70 8.98
N VAL A 66 7.68 1.02 8.74
CA VAL A 66 6.70 0.13 8.09
C VAL A 66 6.21 0.76 6.80
N ALA A 67 6.28 0.00 5.71
CA ALA A 67 5.62 0.32 4.46
C ALA A 67 4.56 -0.75 4.16
N VAL A 68 3.37 -0.35 3.73
CA VAL A 68 2.25 -1.25 3.46
C VAL A 68 1.63 -0.98 2.09
N VAL A 69 1.29 -2.06 1.40
CA VAL A 69 0.33 -2.10 0.29
C VAL A 69 -0.78 -3.06 0.66
N PHE A 70 -2.02 -2.67 0.36
CA PHE A 70 -3.22 -3.39 0.72
C PHE A 70 -4.19 -3.39 -0.45
N ASN A 71 -4.80 -4.55 -0.68
CA ASN A 71 -5.92 -4.69 -1.60
C ASN A 71 -7.05 -5.45 -0.91
N GLY A 72 -8.10 -4.71 -0.56
CA GLY A 72 -9.27 -5.22 0.15
C GLY A 72 -9.97 -4.07 0.84
N GLU A 73 -10.81 -4.41 1.80
CA GLU A 73 -11.48 -3.47 2.70
C GLU A 73 -11.39 -4.05 4.12
N ALA A 74 -10.85 -3.29 5.08
CA ALA A 74 -10.85 -3.68 6.49
C ALA A 74 -12.10 -3.13 7.18
N TYR A 75 -13.19 -3.91 7.18
CA TYR A 75 -14.51 -3.43 7.61
C TYR A 75 -14.60 -2.98 9.08
N ASP A 76 -13.76 -3.53 9.96
CA ASP A 76 -13.69 -3.25 11.40
C ASP A 76 -12.63 -2.19 11.76
N PHE A 77 -12.06 -1.49 10.77
CA PHE A 77 -11.00 -0.50 10.99
C PHE A 77 -11.42 0.63 11.94
N ALA A 78 -12.70 1.01 11.97
CA ALA A 78 -13.17 2.07 12.86
C ALA A 78 -12.95 1.71 14.35
N SER A 79 -13.31 0.49 14.76
CA SER A 79 -13.07 0.02 16.14
C SER A 79 -11.59 -0.19 16.43
N LEU A 80 -10.82 -0.68 15.45
CA LEU A 80 -9.37 -0.85 15.58
C LEU A 80 -8.67 0.49 15.76
N ARG A 81 -9.09 1.53 15.02
CA ARG A 81 -8.55 2.89 15.13
C ARG A 81 -8.82 3.49 16.50
N GLU A 82 -10.00 3.28 17.09
CA GLU A 82 -10.29 3.71 18.46
C GLU A 82 -9.40 2.99 19.48
N GLU A 83 -9.24 1.67 19.36
CA GLU A 83 -8.40 0.87 20.26
C GLU A 83 -6.92 1.27 20.16
N LEU A 84 -6.39 1.40 18.95
CA LEU A 84 -5.01 1.80 18.70
C LEU A 84 -4.75 3.25 19.09
N GLY A 85 -5.72 4.14 18.87
CA GLY A 85 -5.70 5.53 19.33
C GLY A 85 -5.61 5.61 20.86
N ALA A 86 -6.38 4.79 21.58
CA ALA A 86 -6.30 4.69 23.04
C ALA A 86 -4.95 4.16 23.55
N LYS A 87 -4.23 3.39 22.72
CA LYS A 87 -2.86 2.92 22.98
C LYS A 87 -1.78 3.93 22.57
N GLY A 88 -2.16 5.10 22.04
CA GLY A 88 -1.23 6.16 21.68
C GLY A 88 -0.70 6.10 20.25
N HIS A 89 -1.34 5.35 19.35
CA HIS A 89 -1.04 5.38 17.92
C HIS A 89 -1.88 6.46 17.23
N PRO A 90 -1.30 7.62 16.83
CA PRO A 90 -2.05 8.64 16.09
C PRO A 90 -2.45 8.10 14.72
N PHE A 91 -3.42 8.69 14.02
CA PHE A 91 -3.73 8.35 12.63
C PHE A 91 -3.69 9.62 11.77
N SER A 92 -3.20 9.50 10.54
CA SER A 92 -2.95 10.62 9.63
C SER A 92 -3.90 10.66 8.43
N SER A 93 -4.57 9.55 8.15
CA SER A 93 -5.53 9.35 7.06
C SER A 93 -6.87 8.86 7.61
N ARG A 94 -7.88 8.77 6.73
CA ARG A 94 -9.15 8.08 7.01
C ARG A 94 -9.26 6.73 6.32
N SER A 95 -8.18 6.29 5.67
CA SER A 95 -8.13 5.00 4.99
C SER A 95 -8.13 3.87 6.01
N ASP A 96 -8.81 2.80 5.66
CA ASP A 96 -8.79 1.51 6.35
C ASP A 96 -7.45 0.77 6.21
N THR A 97 -6.54 1.27 5.36
CA THR A 97 -5.18 0.73 5.19
C THR A 97 -4.23 1.15 6.32
N GLU A 98 -4.45 2.31 6.95
CA GLU A 98 -3.61 2.83 8.04
C GLU A 98 -3.96 2.20 9.39
#